data_AF-A0AAX3B972-F1
#
_entry.id   AF-A0AAX3B972-F1
#
_cell.length_a   1.000
_cell.length_b   1.000
_cell.length_c   1.000
_cell.angle_alpha   90.00
_cell.angle_beta   90.00
_cell.angle_gamma   90.00
#
_symmetry.space_group_name_H-M   'P 1'
#
loop_
_entity.id
_entity.type
_entity.pdbx_description
1 polymer ?
#
loop_
_entity_poly.entity_id
_entity_poly.type
_entity_poly.pdbx_seq_one_letter_code
_entity_poly.pdbx_strand_id
1 'polypeptide(L)'
;MLPSKNTYSKVVRILTDRLKAERCDNCDKITPLQINHIGTIRNANHPRIMNKRTKVLCKYFHRKITNQQIHDIRKNKNNKNK
;
A
#
# COMPACT_ATOMS: atom_id res chain seq x y z
N MET A 1 29.32 12.02 -18.59
CA MET A 1 28.21 12.74 -17.91
C MET A 1 27.40 11.75 -17.10
N LEU A 2 27.53 11.76 -15.77
CA LEU A 2 26.79 10.87 -14.86
C LEU A 2 25.46 11.56 -14.48
N PRO A 3 24.32 10.84 -14.48
CA PRO A 3 23.06 11.45 -14.07
C PRO A 3 23.08 11.80 -12.58
N SER A 4 22.57 13.00 -12.29
CA SER A 4 22.49 13.64 -10.98
C SER A 4 21.96 12.70 -9.88
N LYS A 5 22.74 12.56 -8.80
CA LYS A 5 22.45 11.76 -7.58
C LYS A 5 21.20 12.23 -6.80
N ASN A 6 20.49 13.24 -7.28
CA ASN A 6 19.44 13.94 -6.54
C ASN A 6 18.04 13.31 -6.68
N THR A 7 17.82 12.45 -7.67
CA THR A 7 16.50 11.83 -7.91
C THR A 7 16.28 10.59 -7.03
N TYR A 8 17.33 9.81 -6.80
CA TYR A 8 17.27 8.61 -5.96
C TYR A 8 17.03 8.95 -4.48
N SER A 9 17.64 10.03 -3.97
CA SER A 9 17.49 10.46 -2.58
C SER A 9 16.05 10.87 -2.23
N LYS A 10 15.35 11.58 -3.13
CA LYS A 10 13.95 11.97 -2.93
C LYS A 10 12.99 10.77 -2.91
N VAL A 11 13.18 9.80 -3.81
CA VAL A 11 12.32 8.60 -3.87
C VAL A 11 12.53 7.70 -2.65
N VAL A 12 13.79 7.53 -2.22
CA VAL A 12 14.13 6.78 -1.00
C VAL A 12 13.49 7.44 0.23
N ARG A 13 13.60 8.77 0.36
CA ARG A 13 12.99 9.52 1.48
C ARG A 13 11.46 9.39 1.52
N ILE A 14 10.77 9.45 0.37
CA ILE A 14 9.30 9.24 0.29
C ILE A 14 8.91 7.82 0.71
N LEU A 15 9.72 6.82 0.38
CA LEU A 15 9.53 5.44 0.86
C LEU A 15 9.78 5.33 2.37
N THR A 16 10.77 6.05 2.90
CA THR A 16 11.12 5.99 4.33
C THR A 16 10.10 6.70 5.21
N ASP A 17 9.53 7.83 4.78
CA ASP A 17 8.53 8.55 5.57
C ASP A 17 7.20 7.77 5.68
N ARG A 18 6.87 6.91 4.70
CA ARG A 18 5.75 5.94 4.81
C ARG A 18 6.01 4.80 5.80
N LEU A 19 7.28 4.53 6.11
CA LEU A 19 7.72 3.51 7.07
C LEU A 19 7.83 4.05 8.51
N LYS A 20 7.78 5.37 8.72
CA LYS A 20 7.87 6.05 10.04
C LYS A 20 6.56 6.05 10.83
N ALA A 21 5.58 5.22 10.47
CA ALA A 21 4.40 5.12 11.29
C ALA A 21 4.77 4.44 12.62
N GLU A 22 4.55 5.14 13.73
CA GLU A 22 4.80 4.62 15.08
C GLU A 22 3.59 3.86 15.64
N ARG A 23 2.42 4.05 15.01
CA ARG A 23 1.13 3.54 15.46
C ARG A 23 0.36 2.91 14.31
N CYS A 24 -0.52 1.98 14.64
CA CYS A 24 -1.46 1.40 13.69
C CYS A 24 -2.49 2.44 13.24
N ASP A 25 -2.64 2.66 11.93
CA ASP A 25 -3.62 3.59 11.33
C ASP A 25 -5.09 3.31 11.70
N ASN A 26 -5.38 2.15 12.30
CA ASN A 26 -6.75 1.74 12.63
C ASN A 26 -7.07 1.67 14.12
N CYS A 27 -6.06 1.55 15.00
CA CYS A 27 -6.31 1.41 16.44
C CYS A 27 -5.29 2.13 17.32
N ASP A 28 -4.38 2.89 16.72
CA ASP A 28 -3.35 3.70 17.36
C ASP A 28 -2.40 2.94 18.31
N LYS A 29 -2.46 1.61 18.34
CA LYS A 29 -1.59 0.79 19.17
C LYS A 29 -0.16 0.78 18.61
N ILE A 30 0.79 0.97 19.51
CA ILE A 30 2.24 0.84 19.28
C ILE A 30 2.58 -0.65 19.43
N THR A 31 2.41 -1.40 18.36
CA THR A 31 2.67 -2.86 18.29
C THR A 31 3.46 -3.12 17.01
N PRO A 32 4.04 -4.31 16.78
CA PRO A 32 4.68 -4.59 15.49
C PRO A 32 3.75 -4.28 14.32
N LEU A 33 4.16 -3.31 13.51
CA LEU A 33 3.36 -2.78 12.41
C LEU A 33 3.78 -3.40 11.08
N GLN A 34 2.82 -3.47 10.17
CA GLN A 34 2.97 -4.04 8.83
C GLN A 34 2.39 -3.08 7.81
N ILE A 35 3.06 -2.95 6.67
CA ILE A 35 2.53 -2.16 5.55
C ILE A 35 1.53 -3.01 4.78
N ASN A 36 0.27 -2.58 4.79
CA ASN A 36 -0.78 -3.17 3.97
C ASN A 36 -0.99 -2.37 2.68
N HIS A 37 -1.00 -3.04 1.53
CA HIS A 37 -1.34 -2.43 0.24
C HIS A 37 -2.87 -2.31 0.11
N ILE A 38 -3.38 -1.08 -0.04
CA ILE A 38 -4.82 -0.83 -0.17
C ILE A 38 -5.25 -0.45 -1.59
N GLY A 39 -4.32 -0.08 -2.47
CA GLY A 39 -4.64 0.21 -3.85
C GLY A 39 -3.48 0.76 -4.65
N THR A 40 -3.66 0.76 -5.97
CA THR A 40 -2.71 1.31 -6.92
C THR A 40 -3.38 2.45 -7.67
N ILE A 41 -2.79 3.65 -7.61
CA ILE A 41 -3.22 4.79 -8.41
C ILE A 41 -2.51 4.68 -9.76
N ARG A 42 -3.30 4.55 -10.81
CA ARG A 42 -2.84 4.54 -12.21
C ARG A 42 -3.12 5.89 -12.84
N ASN A 43 -2.34 6.24 -13.86
CA ASN A 43 -2.66 7.40 -14.67
C ASN A 43 -3.92 7.07 -15.51
N ALA A 44 -4.86 8.02 -15.60
CA ALA A 44 -6.05 7.85 -16.44
C ALA A 44 -5.70 7.70 -17.93
N ASN A 45 -4.63 8.37 -18.37
CA ASN A 45 -4.24 8.46 -19.77
C ASN A 45 -3.13 7.47 -20.18
N HIS A 46 -2.57 6.71 -19.23
CA HIS A 46 -1.53 5.72 -19.52
C HIS A 46 -1.56 4.59 -18.47
N PRO A 47 -1.45 3.29 -18.83
CA PRO A 47 -1.42 2.18 -17.87
C PRO A 47 -0.29 2.18 -16.81
N ARG A 48 0.57 3.21 -16.78
CA ARG A 48 1.67 3.30 -15.82
C ARG A 48 1.16 3.53 -14.41
N ILE A 49 1.76 2.83 -13.45
CA ILE A 49 1.51 3.00 -12.02
C ILE A 49 2.14 4.31 -11.58
N MET A 50 1.34 5.26 -11.09
CA MET A 50 1.85 6.53 -10.56
C MET A 50 2.21 6.40 -9.08
N ASN A 51 1.37 5.71 -8.31
CA ASN A 51 1.58 5.59 -6.88
C ASN A 51 0.92 4.33 -6.31
N LYS A 52 1.48 3.79 -5.24
CA LYS A 52 0.87 2.75 -4.43
C LYS A 52 0.32 3.38 -3.15
N ARG A 53 -0.96 3.17 -2.86
CA ARG A 53 -1.57 3.55 -1.58
C ARG A 53 -1.36 2.42 -0.59
N THR A 54 -0.77 2.77 0.54
CA THR A 54 -0.44 1.85 1.62
C THR A 54 -0.97 2.40 2.95
N LYS A 55 -1.29 1.49 3.87
CA LYS A 55 -1.60 1.81 5.27
C LYS A 55 -0.65 1.05 6.18
N VAL A 56 -0.35 1.58 7.35
CA VAL A 56 0.44 0.88 8.37
C VAL A 56 -0.50 0.33 9.44
N LEU A 57 -0.51 -0.99 9.61
CA LEU A 57 -1.48 -1.69 10.45
C LEU A 57 -0.79 -2.65 11.41
N CYS A 58 -1.37 -2.87 12.58
CA CYS A 58 -0.97 -3.99 13.41
C CYS A 58 -1.38 -5.32 12.74
N LYS A 59 -0.71 -6.41 13.13
CA LYS A 59 -0.94 -7.77 12.59
C LYS A 59 -2.41 -8.18 12.53
N TYR A 60 -3.21 -7.81 13.55
CA TYR A 60 -4.63 -8.15 13.61
C TYR A 60 -5.43 -7.49 12.47
N PHE A 61 -5.32 -6.17 12.32
CA PHE A 61 -6.04 -5.43 11.27
C PHE A 61 -5.48 -5.72 9.89
N HIS A 62 -4.18 -5.93 9.76
CA HIS A 62 -3.58 -6.39 8.52
C HIS A 62 -4.27 -7.69 8.03
N ARG A 63 -4.33 -8.73 8.88
CA ARG A 63 -4.98 -10.00 8.53
C ARG A 63 -6.46 -9.83 8.17
N LYS A 64 -7.19 -9.01 8.94
CA LYS A 64 -8.62 -8.75 8.69
C LYS A 64 -8.85 -8.15 7.30
N ILE A 65 -8.08 -7.13 6.93
CA ILE A 65 -8.21 -6.48 5.62
C ILE A 65 -7.77 -7.41 4.48
N THR A 66 -6.66 -8.13 4.64
CA THR A 66 -6.20 -9.09 3.63
C THR A 66 -7.26 -10.15 3.33
N ASN A 67 -7.89 -10.71 4.38
CA ASN A 67 -8.95 -11.70 4.20
C ASN A 67 -10.16 -11.13 3.45
N GLN A 68 -10.55 -9.89 3.77
CA GLN A 68 -11.63 -9.21 3.06
C GLN A 68 -11.28 -9.00 1.58
N GLN A 69 -10.06 -8.56 1.27
CA GLN A 69 -9.61 -8.40 -0.11
C GLN A 69 -9.64 -9.71 -0.89
N ILE A 70 -9.18 -10.82 -0.30
CA ILE A 70 -9.25 -12.15 -0.91
C ILE A 70 -10.70 -12.55 -1.18
N HIS A 71 -11.59 -12.31 -0.21
CA HIS A 71 -13.01 -12.58 -0.37
C HIS A 71 -13.62 -11.75 -1.52
N ASP A 72 -13.35 -10.46 -1.57
CA ASP A 72 -13.89 -9.56 -2.61
C ASP A 72 -13.37 -9.92 -4.00
N ILE A 73 -12.10 -10.33 -4.12
CA ILE A 73 -11.54 -10.85 -5.37
C ILE A 73 -12.30 -12.10 -5.82
N ARG A 74 -12.58 -13.03 -4.90
CA ARG A 74 -13.35 -14.25 -5.22
C ARG A 74 -14.77 -13.91 -5.65
N LYS A 75 -15.46 -13.01 -4.92
CA LYS A 75 -16.81 -12.55 -5.27
C LYS A 75 -16.86 -11.90 -6.65
N ASN A 76 -15.90 -11.02 -6.96
CA ASN A 76 -15.83 -10.35 -8.26
C ASN A 76 -15.53 -11.30 -9.42
N LYS A 77 -14.71 -12.36 -9.20
CA LYS A 77 -14.52 -13.41 -10.21
C LYS A 77 -15.81 -14.15 -10.51
N ASN A 78 -16.57 -14.51 -9.46
CA ASN A 78 -17.84 -15.23 -9.64
C ASN A 78 -18.89 -14.38 -10.37
N ASN A 79 -18.94 -13.07 -10.10
CA ASN A 79 -19.87 -12.17 -10.78
C ASN A 79 -19.53 -11.91 -12.25
N LYS A 80 -18.25 -12.02 -12.66
CA LYS A 80 -17.86 -11.87 -14.07
C LYS A 80 -18.15 -13.10 -14.93
N ASN A 81 -18.32 -14.25 -14.29
CA ASN A 81 -18.61 -15.52 -14.96
C ASN A 81 -20.12 -15.82 -15.05
N LYS A 82 -20.97 -14.87 -14.66
CA LYS A 82 -22.43 -14.95 -14.71
C LYS A 82 -22.94 -13.92 -15.71
#